data_AF-A0A0D3RJ86-F1
#
_entry.id   AF-A0A0D3RJ86-F1
#
_cell.length_a   1.000
_cell.length_b   1.000
_cell.length_c   1.000
_cell.angle_alpha   90.00
_cell.angle_beta   90.00
_cell.angle_gamma   90.00
#
_symmetry.space_group_name_H-M   'P 1'
#
loop_
_entity.id
_entity.type
_entity.pdbx_description
1 polymer ?
#
loop_
_entity_poly.entity_id
_entity_poly.type
_entity_poly.pdbx_seq_one_letter_code
_entity_poly.pdbx_strand_id
1 'polypeptide(L)'
;RGDGKSKPSYVNTFQRGPSESVWHTVPHPSWEEFKWGGRNGFLDLFIKDNNYAKQWRYTAAPDADARMVQAMYWAYIWAKDQKKDGEVPVAKAAKMGDYIRYAMFDKYFKKMGATSPQAQPGQGRDSAHYLIS
;
A
#
# COMPACT_ATOMS: atom_id res chain seq x y z
N ARG A 1 1.68 -16.29 5.07
CA ARG A 1 1.70 -17.19 3.89
C ARG A 1 0.78 -18.39 4.13
N GLY A 2 -0.50 -18.17 4.39
CA GLY A 2 -1.51 -19.24 4.50
C GLY A 2 -1.32 -20.33 5.57
N ASP A 3 -0.40 -20.22 6.53
CA ASP A 3 -0.12 -21.31 7.49
C ASP A 3 -1.12 -21.39 8.66
N GLY A 4 -1.94 -20.36 8.87
CA GLY A 4 -2.94 -20.28 9.93
C GLY A 4 -2.37 -20.24 11.35
N LYS A 5 -1.05 -20.04 11.52
CA LYS A 5 -0.36 -20.16 12.82
C LYS A 5 0.64 -19.05 13.10
N SER A 6 1.36 -18.56 12.09
CA SER A 6 2.42 -17.57 12.29
C SER A 6 1.87 -16.22 12.74
N LYS A 7 2.64 -15.53 13.58
CA LYS A 7 2.37 -14.16 14.05
C LYS A 7 3.57 -13.26 13.72
N PRO A 8 3.37 -12.02 13.21
CA PRO A 8 2.09 -11.41 12.81
C PRO A 8 1.54 -11.98 11.48
N SER A 9 0.22 -11.87 11.28
CA SER A 9 -0.46 -12.25 10.03
C SER A 9 -0.90 -10.99 9.27
N TYR A 10 -0.60 -10.92 7.97
CA TYR A 10 -1.02 -9.83 7.10
C TYR A 10 -2.44 -10.08 6.57
N VAL A 11 -3.32 -9.11 6.83
CA VAL A 11 -4.73 -9.12 6.44
C VAL A 11 -5.09 -7.79 5.80
N ASN A 12 -6.22 -7.77 5.09
CA ASN A 12 -6.86 -6.55 4.62
C ASN A 12 -8.39 -6.65 4.85
N THR A 13 -9.07 -5.51 4.74
CA THR A 13 -10.51 -5.37 4.95
C THR A 13 -11.18 -4.59 3.82
N PHE A 14 -10.91 -3.29 3.72
CA PHE A 14 -11.59 -2.37 2.79
C PHE A 14 -11.22 -2.66 1.32
N GLN A 15 -12.21 -2.98 0.51
CA GLN A 15 -12.07 -3.28 -0.92
C GLN A 15 -13.29 -2.91 -1.78
N ARG A 16 -14.42 -2.46 -1.21
CA ARG A 16 -15.71 -2.32 -1.92
C ARG A 16 -16.24 -0.89 -2.00
N GLY A 17 -15.34 0.08 -2.01
CA GLY A 17 -15.66 1.49 -2.29
C GLY A 17 -16.16 2.28 -1.06
N PRO A 18 -16.58 3.54 -1.27
CA PRO A 18 -16.73 4.52 -0.19
C PRO A 18 -17.87 4.24 0.79
N SER A 19 -18.85 3.42 0.42
CA SER A 19 -19.97 3.03 1.30
C SER A 19 -19.65 1.79 2.16
N GLU A 20 -18.46 1.19 2.01
CA GLU A 20 -18.02 0.08 2.85
C GLU A 20 -17.48 0.60 4.18
N SER A 21 -18.37 0.72 5.16
CA SER A 21 -17.96 1.01 6.54
C SER A 21 -17.14 -0.13 7.14
N VAL A 22 -16.44 0.13 8.25
CA VAL A 22 -15.69 -0.91 8.98
C VAL A 22 -16.55 -2.12 9.36
N TRP A 23 -17.84 -1.90 9.62
CA TRP A 23 -18.84 -2.94 9.96
C TRP A 23 -19.27 -3.78 8.77
N HIS A 24 -18.97 -3.32 7.56
CA HIS A 24 -19.36 -3.98 6.31
C HIS A 24 -18.16 -4.60 5.61
N THR A 25 -17.02 -4.80 6.26
CA THR A 25 -15.86 -5.44 5.61
C THR A 25 -15.90 -6.97 5.76
N VAL A 26 -15.16 -7.67 4.89
CA VAL A 26 -14.83 -9.10 5.08
C VAL A 26 -13.32 -9.20 5.27
N PRO A 27 -12.82 -9.38 6.50
CA PRO A 27 -11.39 -9.55 6.76
C PRO A 27 -10.84 -10.76 5.99
N HIS A 28 -9.78 -10.55 5.22
CA HIS A 28 -9.21 -11.55 4.32
C HIS A 28 -7.68 -11.49 4.32
N PRO A 29 -6.98 -12.60 4.01
CA PRO A 29 -5.53 -12.63 4.04
C PRO A 29 -4.94 -11.84 2.86
N SER A 30 -3.85 -11.11 3.10
CA SER A 30 -3.05 -10.50 2.03
C SER A 30 -2.44 -11.55 1.08
N TRP A 31 -2.21 -12.76 1.60
CA TRP A 31 -1.70 -13.91 0.87
C TRP A 31 -2.83 -14.92 0.63
N GLU A 32 -3.32 -14.97 -0.61
CA GLU A 32 -4.47 -15.76 -1.03
C GLU A 32 -4.03 -17.09 -1.65
N GLU A 33 -4.28 -18.19 -0.92
CA GLU A 33 -4.01 -19.56 -1.35
C GLU A 33 -5.28 -20.38 -1.57
N PHE A 34 -6.46 -19.75 -1.52
CA PHE A 34 -7.78 -20.40 -1.57
C PHE A 34 -8.02 -21.38 -0.41
N LYS A 35 -7.36 -21.15 0.73
CA LYS A 35 -7.49 -21.99 1.93
C LYS A 35 -8.74 -21.70 2.76
N TRP A 36 -9.25 -20.47 2.66
CA TRP A 36 -10.43 -19.99 3.37
C TRP A 36 -11.29 -19.18 2.40
N GLY A 37 -12.53 -18.89 2.77
CA GLY A 37 -13.49 -18.22 1.89
C GLY A 37 -14.18 -19.20 0.95
N GLY A 38 -14.51 -18.75 -0.26
CA GLY A 38 -15.16 -19.57 -1.28
C GLY A 38 -14.18 -20.33 -2.18
N ARG A 39 -14.66 -20.78 -3.34
CA ARG A 39 -13.86 -21.51 -4.34
C ARG A 39 -12.61 -20.74 -4.80
N ASN A 40 -12.72 -19.42 -4.90
CA ASN A 40 -11.65 -18.53 -5.35
C ASN A 40 -11.03 -17.75 -4.17
N GLY A 41 -11.10 -18.32 -2.96
CA GLY A 41 -10.78 -17.61 -1.73
C GLY A 41 -11.74 -16.46 -1.50
N PHE A 42 -11.20 -15.25 -1.37
CA PHE A 42 -12.00 -14.02 -1.22
C PHE A 42 -12.00 -13.15 -2.48
N LEU A 43 -11.32 -13.56 -3.56
CA LEU A 43 -11.03 -12.68 -4.70
C LEU A 43 -12.28 -12.21 -5.45
N ASP A 44 -13.23 -13.11 -5.65
CA ASP A 44 -14.48 -12.86 -6.39
C ASP A 44 -15.50 -11.99 -5.63
N LEU A 45 -15.26 -11.72 -4.34
CA LEU A 45 -15.98 -10.69 -3.61
C LEU A 45 -15.60 -9.27 -4.06
N PHE A 46 -14.40 -9.09 -4.62
CA PHE A 46 -13.81 -7.78 -4.86
C PHE A 46 -13.64 -7.48 -6.35
N ILE A 47 -13.13 -8.46 -7.11
CA ILE A 47 -12.82 -8.28 -8.54
C ILE A 47 -13.43 -9.44 -9.32
N LYS A 48 -14.22 -9.10 -10.33
CA LYS A 48 -14.76 -10.07 -11.29
C LYS A 48 -13.72 -10.37 -12.36
N ASP A 49 -13.38 -11.64 -12.53
CA ASP A 49 -12.48 -12.13 -13.57
C ASP A 49 -13.01 -13.47 -14.11
N ASN A 50 -12.57 -13.86 -15.31
CA ASN A 50 -12.89 -15.16 -15.90
C ASN A 50 -12.22 -16.31 -15.16
N ASN A 51 -11.02 -16.06 -14.60
CA ASN A 51 -10.24 -17.05 -13.86
C ASN A 51 -9.55 -16.39 -12.65
N TYR A 52 -9.34 -17.17 -11.59
CA TYR A 52 -8.72 -16.70 -10.36
C TYR A 52 -7.43 -17.48 -10.07
N ALA A 53 -6.37 -16.75 -9.72
CA ALA A 53 -5.08 -17.32 -9.35
C ALA A 53 -4.72 -17.02 -7.90
N LYS A 54 -4.04 -17.96 -7.25
CA LYS A 54 -3.38 -17.75 -5.96
C LYS A 54 -2.40 -16.60 -6.10
N GLN A 55 -2.43 -15.66 -5.17
CA GLN A 55 -1.72 -14.38 -5.31
C GLN A 55 -1.47 -13.73 -3.96
N TRP A 56 -0.71 -12.65 -3.97
CA TRP A 56 -0.50 -11.81 -2.80
C TRP A 56 -0.72 -10.34 -3.17
N ARG A 57 -1.23 -9.57 -2.22
CA ARG A 57 -1.47 -8.14 -2.37
C ARG A 57 -1.32 -7.43 -1.04
N TYR A 58 -0.64 -6.28 -1.06
CA TYR A 58 -0.44 -5.42 0.10
C TYR A 58 -0.89 -4.00 -0.25
N THR A 59 -1.33 -3.27 0.77
CA THR A 59 -1.76 -1.88 0.63
C THR A 59 -0.93 -1.05 1.58
N ALA A 60 -0.18 -0.09 1.04
CA ALA A 60 0.54 0.89 1.86
C ALA A 60 -0.46 1.92 2.41
N ALA A 61 -0.13 2.48 3.58
CA ALA A 61 -0.76 3.68 4.10
C ALA A 61 0.29 4.80 4.03
N PRO A 62 0.34 5.59 2.94
CA PRO A 62 1.46 6.47 2.66
C PRO A 62 1.70 7.54 3.72
N ASP A 63 0.68 7.92 4.49
CA ASP A 63 0.79 8.81 5.65
C ASP A 63 1.64 8.18 6.78
N ALA A 64 1.49 6.87 7.02
CA ALA A 64 2.24 6.15 8.04
C ALA A 64 3.72 6.03 7.67
N ASP A 65 3.99 5.72 6.41
CA ASP A 65 5.35 5.63 5.89
C ASP A 65 6.02 7.02 5.91
N ALA A 66 5.29 8.08 5.51
CA ALA A 66 5.80 9.45 5.58
C ALA A 66 6.06 9.91 7.02
N ARG A 67 5.17 9.55 7.96
CA ARG A 67 5.35 9.80 9.39
C ARG A 67 6.58 9.08 9.95
N MET A 68 6.88 7.87 9.47
CA MET A 68 8.10 7.16 9.84
C MET A 68 9.35 7.91 9.33
N VAL A 69 9.35 8.37 8.08
CA VAL A 69 10.45 9.20 7.54
C VAL A 69 10.61 10.49 8.35
N GLN A 70 9.50 11.15 8.71
CA GLN A 70 9.51 12.34 9.56
C GLN A 70 10.10 12.06 10.96
N ALA A 71 9.71 10.97 11.59
CA ALA A 71 10.25 10.58 12.90
C ALA A 71 11.76 10.28 12.83
N MET A 72 12.19 9.60 11.76
CA MET A 72 13.59 9.27 11.53
C MET A 72 14.46 10.50 11.25
N TYR A 73 13.90 11.53 10.63
CA TYR A 73 14.57 12.83 10.49
C TYR A 73 14.89 13.44 11.86
N TRP A 74 13.89 13.52 12.76
CA TRP A 74 14.11 14.07 14.10
C TRP A 74 15.04 13.22 14.94
N ALA A 75 14.92 11.89 14.86
CA ALA A 75 15.84 10.97 15.52
C ALA A 75 17.29 11.22 15.09
N TYR A 76 17.53 11.44 13.80
CA TYR A 76 18.86 11.79 13.30
C TYR A 76 19.36 13.13 13.86
N ILE A 77 18.53 14.19 13.85
CA ILE A 77 18.91 15.50 14.40
C ILE A 77 19.29 15.39 15.88
N TRP A 78 18.45 14.75 16.69
CA TRP A 78 18.72 14.60 18.13
C TRP A 78 19.90 13.69 18.42
N ALA A 79 20.10 12.62 17.64
CA ALA A 79 21.25 11.76 17.78
C ALA A 79 22.55 12.49 17.39
N LYS A 80 22.50 13.36 16.39
CA LYS A 80 23.65 14.18 15.97
C LYS A 80 24.07 15.15 17.08
N ASP A 81 23.11 15.80 17.75
CA ASP A 81 23.38 16.65 18.91
C ASP A 81 24.08 15.89 20.05
N GLN A 82 23.75 14.59 20.18
CA GLN A 82 24.37 13.68 21.14
C GLN A 82 25.63 12.98 20.61
N LYS A 83 26.06 13.25 19.37
CA LYS A 83 27.17 12.58 18.67
C LYS A 83 27.00 11.05 18.55
N LYS A 84 25.75 10.59 18.35
CA LYS A 84 25.33 9.19 18.19
C LYS A 84 24.58 8.92 16.89
N ASP A 85 24.70 9.79 15.90
CA ASP A 85 23.92 9.70 14.66
C ASP A 85 24.21 8.43 13.83
N GLY A 86 25.37 7.80 14.02
CA GLY A 86 25.70 6.49 13.44
C GLY A 86 24.82 5.33 13.93
N GLU A 87 24.09 5.48 15.04
CA GLU A 87 23.15 4.48 15.57
C GLU A 87 21.78 4.54 14.87
N VAL A 88 21.48 5.64 14.16
CA VAL A 88 20.17 5.86 13.53
C VAL A 88 20.15 5.23 12.13
N PRO A 89 19.20 4.32 11.81
CA PRO A 89 19.13 3.66 10.52
C PRO A 89 18.53 4.56 9.39
N VAL A 90 19.13 5.73 9.15
CA VAL A 90 18.68 6.71 8.14
C VAL A 90 18.57 6.12 6.73
N ALA A 91 19.43 5.17 6.35
CA ALA A 91 19.35 4.51 5.05
C ALA A 91 18.03 3.74 4.85
N LYS A 92 17.44 3.16 5.91
CA LYS A 92 16.13 2.48 5.84
C LYS A 92 15.00 3.49 5.62
N ALA A 93 15.06 4.64 6.30
CA ALA A 93 14.10 5.71 6.13
C ALA A 93 14.17 6.32 4.72
N ALA A 94 15.37 6.56 4.21
CA ALA A 94 15.58 7.04 2.85
C ALA A 94 15.04 6.05 1.80
N LYS A 95 15.31 4.75 1.97
CA LYS A 95 14.75 3.70 1.10
C LYS A 95 13.22 3.67 1.16
N MET A 96 12.62 3.79 2.35
CA MET A 96 11.16 3.88 2.49
C MET A 96 10.62 5.09 1.72
N GLY A 97 11.20 6.27 1.92
CA GLY A 97 10.85 7.49 1.19
C GLY A 97 10.96 7.36 -0.32
N ASP A 98 11.92 6.58 -0.81
CA ASP A 98 12.07 6.30 -2.24
C ASP A 98 10.89 5.50 -2.82
N TYR A 99 10.39 4.50 -2.07
CA TYR A 99 9.22 3.71 -2.47
C TYR A 99 7.89 4.43 -2.24
N ILE A 100 7.77 5.35 -1.27
CA ILE A 100 6.56 6.17 -1.08
C ILE A 100 6.22 6.97 -2.34
N ARG A 101 7.18 7.22 -3.24
CA ARG A 101 6.93 7.88 -4.53
C ARG A 101 5.84 7.21 -5.38
N TYR A 102 5.55 5.92 -5.17
CA TYR A 102 4.39 5.28 -5.81
C TYR A 102 3.05 5.92 -5.42
N ALA A 103 2.94 6.47 -4.21
CA ALA A 103 1.74 7.19 -3.75
C ALA A 103 1.54 8.54 -4.45
N MET A 104 2.49 9.00 -5.27
CA MET A 104 2.40 10.29 -5.97
C MET A 104 1.74 10.21 -7.34
N PHE A 105 1.31 9.02 -7.76
CA PHE A 105 0.73 8.77 -9.08
C PHE A 105 -0.75 8.42 -8.99
N ASP A 106 -1.51 8.84 -10.01
CA ASP A 106 -2.85 8.34 -10.24
C ASP A 106 -2.89 6.80 -10.19
N LYS A 107 -3.97 6.24 -9.62
CA LYS A 107 -4.14 4.80 -9.37
C LYS A 107 -3.86 3.92 -10.59
N TYR A 108 -4.14 4.42 -11.80
CA TYR A 108 -3.92 3.72 -13.07
C TYR A 108 -2.98 4.48 -14.01
N PHE A 109 -2.14 5.38 -13.45
CA PHE A 109 -1.21 6.23 -14.19
C PHE A 109 -1.86 7.02 -15.33
N LYS A 110 -3.13 7.44 -15.16
CA LYS A 110 -3.81 8.34 -16.10
C LYS A 110 -3.27 9.76 -15.95
N LYS A 111 -3.23 10.49 -17.07
CA LYS A 111 -2.82 11.90 -17.09
C LYS A 111 -3.71 12.72 -16.13
N MET A 112 -3.11 13.63 -15.37
CA MET A 112 -3.85 14.50 -14.47
C MET A 112 -4.93 15.30 -15.23
N GLY A 113 -6.14 15.34 -14.66
CA GLY A 113 -7.31 15.96 -15.29
C GLY A 113 -8.05 15.09 -16.31
N ALA A 114 -7.65 13.83 -16.52
CA ALA A 114 -8.44 12.89 -17.30
C ALA A 114 -9.82 12.67 -16.68
N THR A 115 -10.88 12.87 -17.48
CA THR A 115 -12.29 12.75 -17.03
C THR A 115 -12.97 11.47 -17.49
N SER A 116 -12.25 10.60 -18.20
CA SER A 116 -12.77 9.36 -18.76
C SER A 116 -11.81 8.19 -18.46
N PRO A 117 -12.33 7.01 -18.06
CA PRO A 117 -11.53 5.79 -17.94
C PRO A 117 -10.82 5.38 -19.24
N GLN A 118 -11.37 5.77 -20.39
CA GLN A 118 -10.84 5.48 -21.72
C GLN A 118 -9.77 6.49 -22.18
N ALA A 119 -9.48 7.53 -21.41
CA ALA A 119 -8.40 8.47 -21.72
C ALA A 119 -7.06 7.75 -21.86
N GLN A 120 -6.19 8.25 -22.73
CA GLN A 120 -4.85 7.68 -22.91
C GLN A 120 -4.07 7.71 -21.58
N PRO A 121 -3.25 6.67 -21.31
CA PRO A 121 -2.37 6.71 -20.13
C PRO A 121 -1.41 7.90 -20.20
N GLY A 122 -1.00 8.40 -19.03
CA GLY A 122 0.06 9.40 -18.98
C GLY A 122 1.40 8.81 -19.42
N GLN A 123 2.32 9.66 -19.87
CA GLN A 123 3.71 9.28 -20.12
C GLN A 123 4.59 9.91 -19.04
N GLY A 124 5.73 9.30 -18.72
CA GLY A 124 6.66 9.88 -17.73
C GLY A 124 5.99 10.25 -16.40
N ARG A 125 5.86 11.55 -16.12
CA ARG A 125 5.31 12.09 -14.86
C ARG A 125 3.95 12.80 -15.03
N ASP A 126 3.30 12.64 -16.16
CA ASP A 126 2.04 13.33 -16.47
C ASP A 126 0.87 12.87 -15.59
N SER A 127 1.02 11.71 -14.96
CA SER A 127 0.10 11.13 -13.98
C SER A 127 0.52 11.35 -12.53
N ALA A 128 1.64 12.04 -12.30
CA ALA A 128 2.09 12.37 -10.96
C ALA A 128 1.37 13.62 -10.44
N HIS A 129 0.61 13.47 -9.36
CA HIS A 129 0.00 14.60 -8.64
C HIS A 129 0.92 15.17 -7.54
N TYR A 130 2.02 14.49 -7.20
CA TYR A 130 3.02 14.92 -6.21
C TYR A 130 2.45 15.16 -4.79
N LEU A 131 1.36 14.47 -4.48
CA LEU A 131 0.76 14.41 -3.14
C LEU A 131 0.87 12.99 -2.59
N ILE A 132 0.61 12.84 -1.29
CA ILE A 132 0.47 11.55 -0.63
C ILE A 132 -0.99 11.12 -0.78
N SER A 133 -1.26 10.13 -1.65
CA SER A 133 -2.60 9.56 -1.88
C SER A 133 -3.04 8.53 -0.85
#